data_AF-A0A2J8M9N0-F1
#
_entry.id   AF-A0A2J8M9N0-F1
#
_cell.length_a   1.000
_cell.length_b   1.000
_cell.length_c   1.000
_cell.angle_alpha   90.00
_cell.angle_beta   90.00
_cell.angle_gamma   90.00
#
_symmetry.space_group_name_H-M   'P 1'
#
loop_
_entity.id
_entity.type
_entity.pdbx_description
1 polymer ?
#
loop_
_entity_poly.entity_id
_entity_poly.type
_entity_poly.pdbx_seq_one_letter_code
_entity_poly.pdbx_strand_id
1 'polypeptide(L)'
;MFTIIHGLSSLTAYQLRTIYICQFLTRIAAGKTLDAQFENDERITPLESALMIWGSIEKEHDKLHEEIQNLIKIQAIAVCMENGNFKEAEEVFERIFGDPNSHMPFKSKLLMIISQKDTFHSFFQHFSYNHMMEKIKSYVNYVLSEKSSTFLMKAAAKVVESKRTRTITSQDKPSGNDVEMETEAN
;
A
#
# COMPACT_ATOMS: atom_id res chain seq x y z
N MET A 1 -12.68 -6.27 4.60
CA MET A 1 -12.16 -5.01 5.19
C MET A 1 -13.25 -3.95 5.30
N PHE A 2 -14.02 -3.69 4.24
CA PHE A 2 -15.15 -2.74 4.26
C PHE A 2 -16.21 -3.02 5.34
N THR A 3 -16.53 -4.28 5.63
CA THR A 3 -17.61 -4.66 6.58
C THR A 3 -17.39 -4.23 8.03
N ILE A 4 -16.14 -4.16 8.51
CA ILE A 4 -15.83 -3.74 9.89
C ILE A 4 -15.94 -2.22 10.02
N ILE A 5 -15.56 -1.47 8.98
CA ILE A 5 -15.56 0.00 8.99
C ILE A 5 -16.99 0.54 9.04
N HIS A 6 -17.92 -0.07 8.30
CA HIS A 6 -19.35 0.32 8.31
C HIS A 6 -20.05 0.03 9.66
N GLY A 7 -19.46 -0.79 10.53
CA GLY A 7 -20.00 -1.10 11.86
C GLY A 7 -19.53 -0.19 12.98
N LEU A 8 -18.66 0.81 12.71
CA LEU A 8 -18.12 1.70 13.73
C LEU A 8 -19.08 2.89 13.98
N SER A 9 -19.55 3.05 15.22
CA SER A 9 -20.42 4.17 15.63
C SER A 9 -19.68 5.48 15.94
N SER A 10 -18.35 5.41 16.12
CA SER A 10 -17.46 6.56 16.30
C SER A 10 -16.05 6.22 15.81
N LEU A 11 -15.34 7.21 15.26
CA LEU A 11 -13.99 7.03 14.72
C LEU A 11 -13.00 7.92 15.47
N THR A 12 -11.95 7.30 16.00
CA THR A 12 -10.76 8.02 16.47
C THR A 12 -9.88 8.45 15.29
N ALA A 13 -9.02 9.46 15.48
CA ALA A 13 -8.06 9.88 14.45
C ALA A 13 -7.15 8.72 13.98
N TYR A 14 -6.74 7.84 14.90
CA TYR A 14 -5.96 6.65 14.58
C TYR A 14 -6.71 5.63 13.70
N GLN A 15 -7.99 5.41 13.98
CA GLN A 15 -8.83 4.55 13.16
C GLN A 15 -9.08 5.16 11.78
N LEU A 16 -9.32 6.48 11.73
CA LEU A 16 -9.49 7.20 10.47
C LEU A 16 -8.23 7.13 9.59
N ARG A 17 -7.03 7.36 10.17
CA ARG A 17 -5.75 7.17 9.48
C ARG A 17 -5.59 5.74 8.94
N THR A 18 -5.98 4.74 9.73
CA THR A 18 -5.94 3.33 9.29
C THR A 18 -6.88 3.08 8.11
N ILE A 19 -8.08 3.66 8.13
CA ILE A 19 -9.04 3.58 7.02
C ILE A 19 -8.46 4.20 5.75
N TYR A 20 -7.87 5.40 5.85
CA TYR A 20 -7.24 6.05 4.70
C TYR A 20 -6.08 5.25 4.13
N ILE A 21 -5.23 4.66 4.98
CA ILE A 21 -4.14 3.78 4.52
C ILE A 21 -4.70 2.59 3.74
N CYS A 22 -5.73 1.93 4.25
CA CYS A 22 -6.37 0.79 3.57
C CYS A 22 -7.01 1.20 2.23
N GLN A 23 -7.72 2.32 2.22
CA GLN A 23 -8.34 2.89 1.02
C GLN A 23 -7.28 3.23 -0.04
N PHE A 24 -6.19 3.87 0.37
CA PHE A 24 -5.05 4.22 -0.47
C PHE A 24 -4.44 2.97 -1.12
N LEU A 25 -4.08 1.96 -0.32
CA LEU A 25 -3.45 0.74 -0.83
C LEU A 25 -4.36 -0.04 -1.80
N THR A 26 -5.67 -0.04 -1.54
CA THR A 26 -6.64 -0.69 -2.44
C THR A 26 -6.66 -0.02 -3.82
N ARG A 27 -6.60 1.32 -3.86
CA ARG A 27 -6.57 2.09 -5.11
C ARG A 27 -5.23 1.91 -5.85
N ILE A 28 -4.12 1.91 -5.13
CA ILE A 28 -2.78 1.63 -5.71
C ILE A 28 -2.71 0.23 -6.30
N ALA A 29 -3.30 -0.78 -5.65
CA ALA A 29 -3.33 -2.14 -6.17
C ALA A 29 -4.13 -2.24 -7.49
N ALA A 30 -5.18 -1.43 -7.64
CA ALA A 30 -5.97 -1.30 -8.85
C ALA A 30 -5.44 -0.22 -9.82
N GLY A 31 -4.23 0.31 -9.61
CA GLY A 31 -3.73 1.50 -10.31
C GLY A 31 -3.62 1.39 -11.84
N LYS A 32 -3.59 0.17 -12.39
CA LYS A 32 -3.60 -0.09 -13.85
C LYS A 32 -4.97 -0.53 -14.39
N THR A 33 -5.96 -0.71 -13.53
CA THR A 33 -7.31 -1.17 -13.87
C THR A 33 -8.20 0.06 -14.10
N LEU A 34 -8.09 0.70 -15.27
CA LEU A 34 -8.76 1.99 -15.56
C LEU A 34 -10.30 1.91 -15.53
N ASP A 35 -10.87 0.72 -15.65
CA ASP A 35 -12.30 0.43 -15.50
C ASP A 35 -12.76 0.30 -14.04
N ALA A 36 -11.85 0.27 -13.07
CA ALA A 36 -12.20 0.22 -11.66
C ALA A 36 -12.65 1.59 -11.14
N GLN A 37 -13.90 1.65 -10.65
CA GLN A 37 -14.50 2.85 -10.10
C GLN A 37 -14.39 2.90 -8.57
N PHE A 38 -13.76 3.95 -8.05
CA PHE A 38 -13.63 4.20 -6.60
C PHE A 38 -14.39 5.43 -6.10
N GLU A 39 -14.68 6.37 -7.00
CA GLU A 39 -15.36 7.63 -6.70
C GLU A 39 -16.71 7.69 -7.42
N ASN A 40 -17.60 8.58 -6.94
CA ASN A 40 -18.90 8.81 -7.60
C ASN A 40 -18.74 9.41 -9.00
N ASP A 41 -17.69 10.20 -9.23
CA ASP A 41 -17.32 10.68 -10.56
C ASP A 41 -16.56 9.57 -11.29
N GLU A 42 -17.24 8.96 -12.26
CA GLU A 42 -16.73 7.86 -13.09
C GLU A 42 -15.45 8.20 -13.87
N ARG A 43 -15.14 9.50 -14.04
CA ARG A 43 -13.95 9.96 -14.75
C ARG A 43 -12.68 9.85 -13.91
N ILE A 44 -12.81 9.67 -12.60
CA ILE A 44 -11.68 9.64 -11.68
C ILE A 44 -11.05 8.24 -11.70
N THR A 45 -9.84 8.18 -12.24
CA THR A 45 -9.08 6.93 -12.30
C THR A 45 -8.68 6.43 -10.89
N PRO A 46 -8.33 5.14 -10.74
CA PRO A 46 -7.85 4.62 -9.45
C PRO A 46 -6.66 5.40 -8.86
N LEU A 47 -5.72 5.86 -9.69
CA LEU A 47 -4.55 6.61 -9.21
C LEU A 47 -4.88 8.06 -8.84
N GLU A 48 -5.83 8.71 -9.51
CA GLU A 48 -6.35 10.01 -9.07
C GLU A 48 -7.07 9.88 -7.73
N SER A 49 -7.91 8.86 -7.58
CA SER A 49 -8.56 8.54 -6.32
C SER A 49 -7.53 8.24 -5.22
N ALA A 50 -6.44 7.52 -5.53
CA ALA A 50 -5.34 7.29 -4.60
C ALA A 50 -4.68 8.60 -4.16
N LEU A 51 -4.49 9.56 -5.08
CA LEU A 51 -3.92 10.87 -4.81
C LEU A 51 -4.79 11.69 -3.85
N MET A 52 -6.11 11.65 -4.00
CA MET A 52 -7.06 12.33 -3.10
C MET A 52 -6.96 11.77 -1.67
N ILE A 53 -6.92 10.45 -1.52
CA ILE A 53 -6.74 9.81 -0.20
C ILE A 53 -5.36 10.13 0.37
N TRP A 54 -4.31 10.09 -0.46
CA TRP A 54 -2.95 10.39 -0.04
C TRP A 54 -2.83 11.77 0.59
N GLY A 55 -3.45 12.79 -0.01
CA GLY A 55 -3.48 14.15 0.54
C GLY A 55 -4.22 14.28 1.89
N SER A 56 -5.03 13.28 2.26
CA SER A 56 -5.77 13.24 3.53
C SER A 56 -5.04 12.47 4.64
N ILE A 57 -3.94 11.79 4.31
CA ILE A 57 -3.09 11.09 5.28
C ILE A 57 -2.10 12.09 5.89
N GLU A 58 -1.91 12.04 7.22
CA GLU A 58 -0.99 12.92 7.95
C GLU A 58 0.43 12.92 7.35
N LYS A 59 1.02 14.12 7.27
CA LYS A 59 2.31 14.39 6.64
C LYS A 59 3.48 14.18 7.62
N GLU A 60 3.55 13.02 8.26
CA GLU A 60 4.63 12.75 9.24
C GLU A 60 6.02 12.65 8.57
N HIS A 61 6.07 12.51 7.24
CA HIS A 61 7.29 12.42 6.44
C HIS A 61 7.22 13.24 5.16
N ASP A 62 7.37 14.57 5.26
CA ASP A 62 7.20 15.50 4.15
C ASP A 62 7.90 15.08 2.85
N LYS A 63 9.16 14.63 2.93
CA LYS A 63 9.92 14.22 1.73
C LYS A 63 9.38 12.94 1.07
N LEU A 64 9.17 11.87 1.85
CA LEU A 64 8.63 10.61 1.30
C LEU A 64 7.20 10.82 0.80
N HIS A 65 6.44 11.64 1.51
CA HIS A 65 5.07 12.01 1.15
C HIS A 65 5.03 12.75 -0.19
N GLU A 66 5.90 13.73 -0.38
CA GLU A 66 6.03 14.47 -1.65
C GLU A 66 6.53 13.58 -2.79
N GLU A 67 7.53 12.73 -2.54
CA GLU A 67 8.04 11.77 -3.54
C GLU A 67 6.93 10.83 -4.03
N ILE A 68 6.18 10.21 -3.11
CA ILE A 68 5.05 9.33 -3.45
C ILE A 68 3.98 10.12 -4.20
N GLN A 69 3.64 11.33 -3.73
CA GLN A 69 2.63 12.17 -4.38
C GLN A 69 3.01 12.47 -5.83
N ASN A 70 4.26 12.87 -6.09
CA ASN A 70 4.73 13.18 -7.43
C ASN A 70 4.74 11.94 -8.33
N LEU A 71 5.13 10.78 -7.80
CA LEU A 71 5.12 9.52 -8.54
C LEU A 71 3.71 9.08 -8.91
N ILE A 72 2.74 9.21 -8.01
CA ILE A 72 1.32 8.91 -8.31
C ILE A 72 0.81 9.83 -9.42
N LYS A 73 1.09 11.14 -9.36
CA LYS A 73 0.69 12.09 -10.41
C LYS A 73 1.27 11.72 -11.77
N ILE A 74 2.55 11.38 -11.82
CA ILE A 74 3.21 10.96 -13.07
C ILE A 74 2.59 9.65 -13.58
N GLN A 75 2.39 8.68 -12.70
CA GLN A 75 1.87 7.37 -13.08
C GLN A 75 0.40 7.39 -13.47
N ALA A 76 -0.43 8.28 -12.89
CA ALA A 76 -1.83 8.47 -13.30
C ALA A 76 -1.94 8.83 -14.79
N ILE A 77 -1.00 9.62 -15.31
CA ILE A 77 -0.90 9.95 -16.73
C ILE A 77 -0.29 8.77 -17.51
N ALA A 78 0.82 8.22 -17.01
CA ALA A 78 1.56 7.17 -17.70
C ALA A 78 0.70 5.94 -17.98
N VAL A 79 -0.12 5.48 -17.03
CA VAL A 79 -1.00 4.31 -17.24
C VAL A 79 -2.04 4.55 -18.33
N CYS A 80 -2.58 5.77 -18.44
CA CYS A 80 -3.50 6.13 -19.51
C CYS A 80 -2.78 6.11 -20.87
N MET A 81 -1.56 6.65 -20.93
CA MET A 81 -0.74 6.64 -22.14
C MET A 81 -0.29 5.23 -22.56
N GLU A 82 0.07 4.37 -21.59
CA GLU A 82 0.42 2.95 -21.80
C GLU A 82 -0.76 2.17 -22.40
N ASN A 83 -1.99 2.51 -22.01
CA ASN A 83 -3.21 1.90 -22.54
C ASN A 83 -3.64 2.48 -23.91
N GLY A 84 -2.92 3.47 -24.44
CA GLY A 84 -3.29 4.17 -25.68
C GLY A 84 -4.40 5.23 -25.53
N ASN A 85 -4.84 5.49 -24.29
CA ASN A 85 -5.93 6.42 -23.97
C ASN A 85 -5.39 7.86 -23.82
N PHE A 86 -4.87 8.44 -24.91
CA PHE A 86 -4.25 9.78 -24.86
C PHE A 86 -5.20 10.90 -24.43
N LYS A 87 -6.47 10.82 -24.83
CA LYS A 87 -7.49 11.80 -24.43
C LYS A 87 -7.71 11.76 -22.92
N GLU A 88 -7.82 10.57 -22.35
CA GLU A 88 -7.94 10.38 -20.91
C GLU A 88 -6.69 10.87 -20.18
N ALA A 89 -5.49 10.61 -20.72
CA ALA A 89 -4.25 11.13 -20.16
C ALA A 89 -4.20 12.67 -20.09
N GLU A 90 -4.72 13.36 -21.11
CA GLU A 90 -4.87 14.82 -21.15
C GLU A 90 -5.90 15.31 -20.12
N GLU A 91 -7.06 14.66 -20.03
CA GLU A 91 -8.09 15.01 -19.05
C GLU A 91 -7.60 14.78 -17.59
N VAL A 92 -6.88 13.69 -17.33
CA VAL A 92 -6.21 13.41 -16.04
C VAL A 92 -5.18 14.49 -15.74
N PHE A 93 -4.38 14.89 -16.73
CA PHE A 93 -3.40 15.96 -16.58
C PHE A 93 -4.09 17.28 -16.18
N GLU A 94 -5.17 17.67 -16.85
CA GLU A 94 -5.91 18.89 -16.53
C GLU A 94 -6.54 18.83 -15.12
N ARG A 95 -7.05 17.68 -14.67
CA ARG A 95 -7.59 17.56 -13.31
C ARG A 95 -6.51 17.65 -12.24
N ILE A 96 -5.32 17.08 -12.48
CA ILE A 96 -4.22 17.06 -11.50
C ILE A 96 -3.42 18.37 -11.50
N PHE A 97 -3.18 18.95 -12.68
CA PHE A 97 -2.25 20.06 -12.90
C PHE A 97 -2.92 21.34 -13.43
N GLY A 98 -4.23 21.33 -13.69
CA GLY A 98 -4.94 22.43 -14.35
C GLY A 98 -4.97 23.74 -13.58
N ASP A 99 -4.63 23.76 -12.28
CA ASP A 99 -4.46 25.01 -11.55
C ASP A 99 -3.30 25.84 -12.14
N PRO A 100 -3.57 27.01 -12.75
CA PRO A 100 -2.55 27.85 -13.38
C PRO A 100 -1.56 28.44 -12.37
N ASN A 101 -1.96 28.56 -11.10
CA ASN A 101 -1.14 29.14 -10.03
C ASN A 101 -0.26 28.09 -9.34
N SER A 102 -0.47 26.81 -9.64
CA SER A 102 0.31 25.72 -9.07
C SER A 102 1.62 25.54 -9.85
N HIS A 103 2.74 25.99 -9.26
CA HIS A 103 4.06 25.61 -9.76
C HIS A 103 4.34 24.16 -9.35
N MET A 104 3.83 23.21 -10.13
CA MET A 104 4.05 21.79 -9.89
C MET A 104 5.30 21.29 -10.63
N PRO A 105 6.16 20.52 -9.94
CA PRO A 105 7.25 19.80 -10.59
C PRO A 105 6.73 18.97 -11.77
N PHE A 106 7.51 18.92 -12.86
CA PHE A 106 7.26 18.09 -14.04
C PHE A 106 6.06 18.47 -14.94
N LYS A 107 5.22 19.45 -14.57
CA LYS A 107 4.04 19.88 -15.36
C LYS A 107 4.36 20.09 -16.85
N SER A 108 5.34 20.96 -17.16
CA SER A 108 5.72 21.24 -18.55
C SER A 108 6.28 20.03 -19.28
N LYS A 109 7.02 19.15 -18.58
CA LYS A 109 7.61 17.95 -19.18
C LYS A 109 6.53 16.91 -19.51
N LEU A 110 5.57 16.72 -18.61
CA LEU A 110 4.42 15.84 -18.83
C LEU A 110 3.54 16.34 -19.97
N LEU A 111 3.22 17.64 -20.00
CA LEU A 111 2.44 18.24 -21.09
C LEU A 111 3.10 18.04 -22.46
N MET A 112 4.43 18.19 -22.53
CA MET A 112 5.20 17.93 -23.74
C MET A 112 5.08 16.46 -24.19
N ILE A 113 5.22 15.51 -23.27
CA ILE A 113 5.14 14.08 -23.55
C ILE A 113 3.74 13.68 -24.03
N ILE A 114 2.68 14.16 -23.37
CA ILE A 114 1.29 13.91 -23.75
C ILE A 114 1.02 14.46 -25.16
N SER A 115 1.41 15.71 -25.42
CA SER A 115 1.26 16.35 -26.74
C SER A 115 1.95 15.58 -27.86
N GLN A 116 3.13 15.01 -27.57
CA GLN A 116 3.90 14.20 -28.52
C GLN A 116 3.41 12.75 -28.61
N LYS A 117 2.51 12.32 -27.72
CA LYS A 117 2.06 10.93 -27.56
C LYS A 117 3.22 9.96 -27.37
N ASP A 118 4.29 10.41 -26.72
CA ASP A 118 5.51 9.62 -26.52
C ASP A 118 5.38 8.72 -25.28
N THR A 119 4.64 7.62 -25.44
CA THR A 119 4.37 6.66 -24.36
C THR A 119 5.63 6.01 -23.78
N PHE A 120 6.71 5.89 -24.56
CA PHE A 120 7.95 5.21 -24.16
C PHE A 120 9.07 6.17 -23.75
N HIS A 121 8.74 7.45 -23.57
CA HIS A 121 9.69 8.49 -23.19
C HIS A 121 10.49 8.09 -21.93
N SER A 122 11.80 8.33 -21.93
CA SER A 122 12.73 7.96 -20.83
C SER A 122 12.32 8.48 -19.45
N PHE A 123 11.55 9.56 -19.42
CA PHE A 123 10.90 10.09 -18.22
C PHE A 123 10.05 9.05 -17.48
N PHE A 124 9.20 8.29 -18.18
CA PHE A 124 8.38 7.23 -17.55
C PHE A 124 9.22 6.00 -17.18
N GLN A 125 10.38 5.81 -17.81
CA GLN A 125 11.33 4.76 -17.39
C GLN A 125 11.99 5.11 -16.06
N HIS A 126 12.37 6.39 -15.88
CA HIS A 126 12.95 6.87 -14.63
C HIS A 126 11.90 6.92 -13.51
N PHE A 127 10.75 7.53 -13.78
CA PHE A 127 9.62 7.62 -12.85
C PHE A 127 8.61 6.50 -13.07
N SER A 128 9.09 5.25 -13.10
CA SER A 128 8.29 4.08 -13.46
C SER A 128 7.27 3.67 -12.40
N TYR A 129 6.29 2.86 -12.81
CA TYR A 129 5.32 2.25 -11.89
C TYR A 129 6.02 1.45 -10.78
N ASN A 130 7.09 0.72 -11.13
CA ASN A 130 7.90 -0.01 -10.14
C ASN A 130 8.55 0.94 -9.14
N HIS A 131 9.10 2.06 -9.60
CA HIS A 131 9.67 3.07 -8.70
C HIS A 131 8.62 3.64 -7.74
N MET A 132 7.41 3.93 -8.23
CA MET A 132 6.26 4.31 -7.39
C MET A 132 5.96 3.23 -6.34
N MET A 133 5.88 1.96 -6.75
CA MET A 133 5.59 0.85 -5.84
C MET A 133 6.66 0.66 -4.77
N GLU A 134 7.95 0.83 -5.09
CA GLU A 134 9.04 0.74 -4.11
C GLU A 134 8.96 1.84 -3.03
N LYS A 135 8.60 3.07 -3.43
CA LYS A 135 8.38 4.16 -2.48
C LYS A 135 7.16 3.92 -1.60
N ILE A 136 6.07 3.40 -2.16
CA ILE A 136 4.88 3.02 -1.40
C ILE A 136 5.18 1.86 -0.44
N LYS A 137 5.95 0.86 -0.85
CA LYS A 137 6.41 -0.22 0.05
C LYS A 137 7.22 0.32 1.22
N SER A 138 8.07 1.32 0.99
CA SER A 138 8.83 1.99 2.05
C SER A 138 7.88 2.65 3.08
N TYR A 139 6.82 3.30 2.60
CA TYR A 139 5.76 3.83 3.48
C TYR A 139 5.00 2.72 4.21
N VAL A 140 4.65 1.63 3.55
CA VAL A 140 3.97 0.48 4.19
C VAL A 140 4.84 -0.12 5.29
N ASN A 141 6.15 -0.26 5.08
CA ASN A 141 7.07 -0.75 6.10
C ASN A 141 7.08 0.15 7.34
N TYR A 142 7.01 1.47 7.15
CA TYR A 142 6.86 2.42 8.24
C TYR A 142 5.55 2.18 9.02
N VAL A 143 4.41 2.10 8.32
CA VAL A 143 3.11 1.80 8.94
C VAL A 143 3.11 0.46 9.68
N LEU A 144 3.74 -0.58 9.12
CA LEU A 144 3.86 -1.88 9.75
C LEU A 144 4.71 -1.82 11.01
N SER A 145 5.81 -1.06 11.00
CA SER A 145 6.66 -0.89 12.19
C SER A 145 5.87 -0.25 13.35
N GLU A 146 5.05 0.76 13.06
CA GLU A 146 4.18 1.43 14.03
C GLU A 146 3.09 0.48 14.59
N LYS A 147 2.47 -0.33 13.71
CA LYS A 147 1.31 -1.20 14.05
C LYS A 147 1.68 -2.61 14.50
N SER A 148 2.95 -3.00 14.42
CA SER A 148 3.45 -4.35 14.76
C SER A 148 3.16 -4.77 16.21
N SER A 149 2.98 -3.79 17.11
CA SER A 149 2.72 -4.00 18.54
C SER A 149 1.23 -4.03 18.92
N THR A 150 0.33 -3.98 17.93
CA THR A 150 -1.12 -3.99 18.17
C THR A 150 -1.56 -5.22 18.97
N PHE A 151 -2.53 -5.03 19.85
CA PHE A 151 -2.96 -6.02 20.83
C PHE A 151 -3.21 -7.41 20.20
N LEU A 152 -3.97 -7.45 19.10
CA LEU A 152 -4.35 -8.70 18.46
C LEU A 152 -3.13 -9.44 17.87
N MET A 153 -2.25 -8.71 17.18
CA MET A 153 -1.04 -9.29 16.59
C MET A 153 -0.10 -9.83 17.67
N LYS A 154 0.10 -9.05 18.74
CA LYS A 154 0.94 -9.43 19.88
C LYS A 154 0.39 -10.65 20.63
N ALA A 155 -0.93 -10.68 20.86
CA ALA A 155 -1.59 -11.81 21.51
C ALA A 155 -1.47 -13.09 20.65
N ALA A 156 -1.70 -12.99 19.34
CA ALA A 156 -1.54 -14.10 18.41
C ALA A 156 -0.09 -14.62 18.38
N ALA A 157 0.89 -13.72 18.24
CA ALA A 157 2.31 -14.07 18.25
C ALA A 157 2.72 -14.81 19.54
N LYS A 158 2.28 -14.32 20.70
CA LYS A 158 2.53 -14.96 22.00
C LYS A 158 1.94 -16.37 22.08
N VAL A 159 0.75 -16.58 21.53
CA VAL A 159 0.12 -17.91 21.49
C VAL A 159 0.97 -18.86 20.64
N VAL A 160 1.40 -18.43 19.45
CA VAL A 160 2.25 -19.22 18.54
C VAL A 160 3.58 -19.59 19.20
N GLU A 161 4.25 -18.61 19.82
CA GLU A 161 5.52 -18.82 20.51
C GLU A 161 5.37 -19.81 21.67
N SER A 162 4.32 -19.66 22.49
CA SER A 162 4.06 -20.58 23.62
C SER A 162 3.79 -22.03 23.19
N LYS A 163 3.23 -22.23 21.99
CA LYS A 163 3.01 -23.57 21.43
C LYS A 163 4.32 -24.16 20.93
N ARG A 164 5.16 -23.35 20.26
CA ARG A 164 6.49 -23.76 19.80
C ARG A 164 7.38 -24.20 20.97
N THR A 165 7.42 -23.43 22.06
CA THR A 165 8.21 -23.79 23.25
C THR A 165 7.73 -25.12 23.85
N ARG A 166 6.41 -25.33 23.94
CA ARG A 166 5.85 -26.60 24.43
C ARG A 166 6.22 -27.80 23.56
N THR A 167 6.17 -27.67 22.24
CA THR A 167 6.55 -28.75 21.31
C THR A 167 8.03 -29.14 21.46
N ILE A 168 8.92 -28.16 21.62
CA ILE A 168 10.36 -28.39 21.84
C ILE A 168 10.58 -29.13 23.17
N THR A 169 9.96 -28.67 24.27
CA THR A 169 10.11 -29.33 25.59
C THR A 169 9.52 -30.74 25.64
N SER A 170 8.53 -31.07 24.81
CA SER A 170 7.97 -32.42 24.73
C SER A 170 8.78 -33.42 23.88
N GLN A 171 9.63 -32.95 22.96
CA GLN A 171 10.50 -33.81 22.16
C GLN A 171 11.80 -34.20 22.88
N ASP A 172 12.21 -33.44 23.91
CA ASP A 172 13.41 -33.70 24.70
C ASP A 172 13.18 -34.64 25.90
N LYS A 173 12.01 -35.29 26.04
CA LYS A 173 11.84 -36.36 27.03
C LYS A 173 12.50 -37.64 26.50
N PRO A 174 13.48 -38.23 27.20
CA PRO A 174 13.98 -39.55 26.83
C PRO A 174 12.83 -40.55 26.99
N SER A 175 12.57 -41.33 25.95
CA SER A 175 11.77 -42.55 26.02
C SER A 175 12.48 -43.53 26.95
N GLY A 176 12.12 -43.50 28.23
CA GLY A 176 12.46 -44.54 29.19
C GLY A 176 11.75 -45.82 28.78
N ASN A 177 12.50 -46.76 28.22
CA ASN A 177 12.01 -48.13 28.09
C ASN A 177 12.05 -48.77 29.47
N ASP A 178 10.88 -49.08 30.00
CA ASP A 178 10.70 -50.01 31.10
C ASP A 178 11.16 -51.40 30.65
N VAL A 179 12.14 -51.97 31.35
CA VAL A 179 12.36 -53.42 31.40
C VAL A 179 12.46 -53.82 32.86
N GLU A 180 11.32 -54.24 33.42
CA GLU A 180 11.27 -55.15 34.55
C GLU A 180 11.74 -56.54 34.09
N MET A 181 12.68 -57.15 34.83
CA MET A 181 12.52 -58.53 35.29
C MET A 181 13.57 -58.90 36.35
N GLU A 182 13.06 -59.05 37.57
CA GLU A 182 13.26 -60.18 38.49
C GLU A 182 14.68 -60.54 38.96
N THR A 183 14.89 -60.18 40.23
CA THR A 183 15.75 -60.91 41.17
C THR A 183 15.15 -62.29 41.47
N GLU A 184 15.93 -63.36 41.31
CA GLU A 184 15.82 -64.55 42.16
C GLU A 184 17.19 -65.05 42.58
N ALA A 185 17.28 -65.39 43.86
CA ALA A 185 18.46 -65.82 44.58
C ALA A 185 18.66 -67.34 44.47
N ASN A 186 19.91 -67.76 44.32
CA ASN A 186 20.56 -68.79 45.15
C ASN A 186 22.07 -68.82 44.86
#